data_AF-A0A7Y5NLM5-F1
#
_entry.id   AF-A0A7Y5NLM5-F1
#
_cell.length_a   1.000
_cell.length_b   1.000
_cell.length_c   1.000
_cell.angle_alpha   90.00
_cell.angle_beta   90.00
_cell.angle_gamma   90.00
#
_symmetry.space_group_name_H-M   'P 1'
#
loop_
_entity.id
_entity.type
_entity.pdbx_description
1 polymer ?
#
loop_
_entity_poly.entity_id
_entity_poly.type
_entity_poly.pdbx_seq_one_letter_code
_entity_poly.pdbx_strand_id
1 'polypeptide(L)'
;MERLRKSIKVPARFRSFLGEADPLDVETVTPVERVRFIPTAKLYDEQIGYAVPPVAGANPGDGTPPPNPNPNWRKSWIIIARSSLLGDPYFLDISKLDAEGDCPVFTAMTGTDSFKPSLCASSLQQFLRILATAMEVASGFGEAVLDDDDERTFREQLAPRIKTIDSAALRAGHWT
;
A
#
# COMPACT_ATOMS: atom_id res chain seq x y z
N MET A 1 -10.61 -1.97 -15.45
CA MET A 1 -9.28 -2.40 -15.95
C MET A 1 -8.78 -1.71 -17.21
N GLU A 2 -9.57 -1.63 -18.28
CA GLU A 2 -9.01 -1.18 -19.57
C GLU A 2 -8.50 0.27 -19.56
N ARG A 3 -9.22 1.16 -18.88
CA ARG A 3 -8.79 2.56 -18.67
C ARG A 3 -7.45 2.66 -17.94
N LEU A 4 -7.26 1.87 -16.86
CA LEU A 4 -6.01 1.81 -16.12
C LEU A 4 -4.84 1.36 -17.01
N ARG A 5 -5.04 0.30 -17.81
CA ARG A 5 -4.00 -0.24 -18.70
C ARG A 5 -3.55 0.74 -19.78
N LYS A 6 -4.46 1.60 -20.27
CA LYS A 6 -4.14 2.64 -21.26
C LYS A 6 -3.33 3.78 -20.65
N SER A 7 -3.41 3.99 -19.34
CA SER A 7 -2.75 5.11 -18.66
C SER A 7 -1.49 4.72 -17.90
N ILE A 8 -1.41 3.49 -17.37
CA ILE A 8 -0.29 3.05 -16.53
C ILE A 8 0.07 1.59 -16.84
N LYS A 9 1.37 1.30 -16.86
CA LYS A 9 1.91 -0.05 -17.02
C LYS A 9 1.66 -0.88 -15.76
N VAL A 10 0.61 -1.70 -15.75
CA VAL A 10 0.30 -2.62 -14.64
C VAL A 10 1.18 -3.89 -14.73
N PRO A 11 2.01 -4.22 -13.72
CA PRO A 11 2.84 -5.43 -13.69
C PRO A 11 2.03 -6.73 -13.81
N ALA A 12 2.67 -7.80 -14.30
CA ALA A 12 2.02 -9.07 -14.53
C ALA A 12 1.49 -9.70 -13.24
N ARG A 13 2.30 -9.76 -12.17
CA ARG A 13 1.90 -10.33 -10.88
C ARG A 13 0.73 -9.59 -10.24
N PHE A 14 0.78 -8.26 -10.24
CA PHE A 14 -0.33 -7.47 -9.71
C PHE A 14 -1.61 -7.64 -10.55
N ARG A 15 -1.48 -7.74 -11.87
CA ARG A 15 -2.62 -8.03 -12.75
C ARG A 15 -3.25 -9.40 -12.48
N SER A 16 -2.44 -10.43 -12.27
CA SER A 16 -2.93 -11.76 -11.91
C SER A 16 -3.68 -11.73 -10.57
N PHE A 17 -3.10 -11.10 -9.55
CA PHE A 17 -3.75 -10.89 -8.25
C PHE A 17 -5.14 -10.24 -8.39
N LEU A 18 -5.24 -9.14 -9.15
CA LEU A 18 -6.52 -8.47 -9.38
C LEU A 18 -7.52 -9.34 -10.17
N GLY A 19 -7.04 -10.15 -11.11
CA GLY A 19 -7.90 -11.03 -11.90
C GLY A 19 -8.45 -12.23 -11.14
N GLU A 20 -7.71 -12.71 -10.14
CA GLU A 20 -8.08 -13.86 -9.32
C GLU A 20 -8.94 -13.46 -8.11
N ALA A 21 -8.60 -12.36 -7.44
CA ALA A 21 -9.18 -12.03 -6.13
C ALA A 21 -10.04 -10.75 -6.10
N ASP A 22 -9.79 -9.79 -7.00
CA ASP A 22 -10.31 -8.41 -6.99
C ASP A 22 -10.79 -7.89 -5.61
N PRO A 23 -10.00 -7.11 -4.86
CA PRO A 23 -10.29 -6.79 -3.46
C PRO A 23 -11.42 -5.77 -3.29
N LEU A 24 -12.68 -6.20 -3.42
CA LEU A 24 -13.88 -5.34 -3.41
C LEU A 24 -14.09 -4.60 -2.08
N ASP A 25 -13.66 -5.18 -0.95
CA ASP A 25 -13.72 -4.58 0.38
C ASP A 25 -12.74 -5.30 1.34
N VAL A 26 -11.47 -5.41 0.92
CA VAL A 26 -10.44 -6.14 1.70
C VAL A 26 -9.60 -5.15 2.49
N GLU A 27 -9.72 -5.23 3.81
CA GLU A 27 -8.91 -4.48 4.78
C GLU A 27 -8.28 -5.42 5.79
N THR A 28 -7.01 -5.19 6.13
CA THR A 28 -6.37 -5.92 7.21
C THR A 28 -6.83 -5.43 8.57
N VAL A 29 -7.13 -6.35 9.47
CA VAL A 29 -7.48 -6.03 10.85
C VAL A 29 -6.26 -6.28 11.74
N THR A 30 -5.48 -5.24 11.99
CA THR A 30 -4.35 -5.29 12.93
C THR A 30 -4.37 -4.07 13.86
N PRO A 31 -3.70 -4.13 15.03
CA PRO A 31 -3.71 -3.03 16.01
C PRO A 31 -3.05 -1.76 15.48
N VAL A 32 -1.90 -1.92 14.82
CA VAL A 32 -0.97 -0.82 14.52
C VAL A 32 -1.14 -0.24 13.11
N GLU A 33 -1.79 -0.98 12.21
CA GLU A 33 -2.01 -0.56 10.84
C GLU A 33 -3.21 -1.30 10.23
N ARG A 34 -3.95 -0.62 9.37
CA ARG A 34 -5.06 -1.20 8.60
C ARG A 34 -4.87 -0.87 7.14
N VAL A 35 -4.48 -1.86 6.35
CA VAL A 35 -4.25 -1.71 4.92
C VAL A 35 -5.52 -2.10 4.18
N ARG A 36 -6.17 -1.13 3.53
CA ARG A 36 -7.32 -1.34 2.65
C ARG A 36 -6.87 -1.39 1.21
N PHE A 37 -7.07 -2.54 0.56
CA PHE A 37 -6.76 -2.71 -0.86
C PHE A 37 -7.76 -1.97 -1.74
N ILE A 38 -7.27 -1.46 -2.86
CA ILE A 38 -8.10 -0.74 -3.82
C ILE A 38 -8.65 -1.74 -4.84
N PRO A 39 -9.99 -1.83 -5.00
CA PRO A 39 -10.57 -2.70 -6.00
C PRO A 39 -10.26 -2.22 -7.41
N THR A 40 -10.26 -3.17 -8.34
CA THR A 40 -9.94 -2.96 -9.75
C THR A 40 -10.74 -1.84 -10.41
N ALA A 41 -12.01 -1.68 -10.03
CA ALA A 41 -12.88 -0.64 -10.55
C ALA A 41 -12.44 0.77 -10.13
N LYS A 42 -11.83 0.92 -8.95
CA LYS A 42 -11.41 2.22 -8.36
C LYS A 42 -9.93 2.53 -8.59
N LEU A 43 -9.12 1.54 -8.98
CA LEU A 43 -7.67 1.71 -9.13
C LEU A 43 -7.26 2.89 -9.99
N TYR A 44 -8.00 3.20 -11.08
CA TYR A 44 -7.68 4.34 -11.92
C TYR A 44 -7.90 5.67 -11.20
N ASP A 45 -9.03 5.81 -10.51
CA ASP A 45 -9.42 7.04 -9.83
C ASP A 45 -8.46 7.34 -8.67
N GLU A 46 -7.96 6.29 -8.00
CA GLU A 46 -6.96 6.42 -6.95
C GLU A 46 -5.59 6.94 -7.43
N GLN A 47 -5.31 6.89 -8.73
CA GLN A 47 -4.07 7.47 -9.27
C GLN A 47 -4.23 8.95 -9.63
N ILE A 48 -5.44 9.51 -9.58
CA ILE A 48 -5.70 10.91 -9.92
C ILE A 48 -5.02 11.83 -8.89
N GLY A 49 -4.27 12.81 -9.37
CA GLY A 49 -3.42 13.67 -8.53
C GLY A 49 -2.04 13.06 -8.23
N TYR A 50 -1.82 11.79 -8.59
CA TYR A 50 -0.56 11.08 -8.46
C TYR A 50 0.01 10.73 -9.84
N ALA A 51 -0.16 9.50 -10.32
CA ALA A 51 0.33 9.09 -11.63
C ALA A 51 -0.58 9.55 -12.79
N VAL A 52 -1.81 9.96 -12.50
CA VAL A 52 -2.80 10.45 -13.47
C VAL A 52 -3.13 11.92 -13.18
N PRO A 53 -3.12 12.81 -14.20
CA PRO A 53 -3.54 14.19 -14.00
C PRO A 53 -5.01 14.27 -13.57
N PRO A 54 -5.38 15.25 -12.72
CA PRO A 54 -6.77 15.55 -12.49
C PRO A 54 -7.46 16.00 -13.77
N VAL A 55 -8.77 15.79 -13.82
CA VAL A 55 -9.61 16.36 -14.88
C VAL A 55 -9.64 17.88 -14.70
N ALA A 56 -9.42 18.63 -15.78
CA ALA A 56 -9.45 20.09 -15.76
C ALA A 56 -10.80 20.61 -15.22
N GLY A 57 -10.75 21.48 -14.21
CA GLY A 57 -11.93 22.08 -13.58
C GLY A 57 -12.25 21.60 -12.16
N ALA A 58 -11.46 20.70 -11.57
CA ALA A 58 -11.55 20.39 -10.15
C ALA A 58 -11.00 21.57 -9.31
N ASN A 59 -11.84 22.15 -8.44
CA ASN A 59 -11.49 23.30 -7.62
C ASN A 59 -10.77 22.84 -6.34
N PRO A 60 -9.54 23.29 -6.04
CA PRO A 60 -8.71 22.79 -4.93
C PRO A 60 -9.20 23.12 -3.51
N GLY A 61 -10.46 23.55 -3.32
CA GLY A 61 -11.01 24.01 -2.04
C GLY A 61 -11.83 23.00 -1.25
N ASP A 62 -12.09 21.81 -1.79
CA ASP A 62 -13.00 20.79 -1.25
C ASP A 62 -12.31 19.46 -0.90
N GLY A 63 -10.97 19.44 -0.84
CA GLY A 63 -10.19 18.21 -0.67
C GLY A 63 -9.89 17.47 -1.98
N THR A 64 -10.16 18.09 -3.13
CA THR A 64 -9.75 17.56 -4.43
C THR A 64 -8.24 17.67 -4.67
N PRO A 65 -7.65 16.69 -5.39
CA PRO A 65 -6.22 16.69 -5.70
C PRO A 65 -5.81 17.92 -6.54
N PRO A 66 -4.58 18.44 -6.35
CA PRO A 66 -4.09 19.64 -7.03
C PRO A 66 -4.15 19.49 -8.56
N PRO A 67 -4.29 20.60 -9.34
CA PRO A 67 -4.58 20.60 -10.78
C PRO A 67 -3.52 19.90 -11.65
N ASN A 68 -2.36 19.60 -11.09
CA ASN A 68 -1.32 18.78 -11.71
C ASN A 68 -1.02 17.56 -10.84
N PRO A 69 -0.58 16.43 -11.44
CA PRO A 69 0.10 15.37 -10.72
C PRO A 69 1.08 15.95 -9.71
N ASN A 70 1.11 15.42 -8.48
CA ASN A 70 2.11 15.85 -7.52
C ASN A 70 3.50 15.68 -8.17
N PRO A 71 4.29 16.76 -8.32
CA PRO A 71 5.53 16.73 -9.08
C PRO A 71 6.58 15.78 -8.45
N ASN A 72 6.40 15.43 -7.18
CA ASN A 72 7.25 14.50 -6.46
C ASN A 72 6.78 13.05 -6.54
N TRP A 73 5.63 12.77 -7.17
CA TRP A 73 5.17 11.41 -7.44
C TRP A 73 5.81 10.85 -8.72
N ARG A 74 6.35 9.63 -8.65
CA ARG A 74 6.98 9.00 -9.81
C ARG A 74 5.94 8.27 -10.64
N LYS A 75 6.04 8.36 -11.98
CA LYS A 75 5.17 7.61 -12.91
C LYS A 75 5.29 6.09 -12.76
N SER A 76 6.39 5.60 -12.17
CA SER A 76 6.58 4.17 -11.87
C SER A 76 5.88 3.72 -10.59
N TRP A 77 5.29 4.64 -9.82
CA TRP A 77 4.60 4.31 -8.58
C TRP A 77 3.11 4.13 -8.82
N ILE A 78 2.60 2.95 -8.49
CA ILE A 78 1.19 2.58 -8.66
C ILE A 78 0.59 2.34 -7.29
N ILE A 79 -0.39 3.14 -6.89
CA ILE A 79 -1.11 2.95 -5.63
C ILE A 79 -1.96 1.69 -5.73
N ILE A 80 -1.85 0.81 -4.72
CA ILE A 80 -2.53 -0.49 -4.65
C ILE A 80 -3.41 -0.63 -3.40
N ALA A 81 -3.12 0.14 -2.36
CA ALA A 81 -3.86 0.14 -1.09
C ALA A 81 -3.66 1.47 -0.37
N ARG A 82 -4.40 1.69 0.71
CA ARG A 82 -4.23 2.84 1.63
C ARG A 82 -4.23 2.39 3.08
N SER A 83 -3.53 3.13 3.93
CA SER A 83 -3.77 3.07 5.36
C SER A 83 -5.17 3.61 5.63
N SER A 84 -6.02 2.84 6.30
CA SER A 84 -7.33 3.29 6.78
C SER A 84 -7.22 4.17 8.01
N LEU A 85 -6.06 4.21 8.66
CA LEU A 85 -5.79 5.06 9.83
C LEU A 85 -5.36 6.46 9.39
N LEU A 86 -4.43 6.55 8.44
CA LEU A 86 -3.79 7.83 8.05
C LEU A 86 -4.09 8.27 6.61
N GLY A 87 -4.67 7.40 5.77
CA GLY A 87 -4.95 7.69 4.36
C GLY A 87 -3.73 7.53 3.44
N ASP A 88 -2.55 7.26 3.99
CA ASP A 88 -1.30 7.16 3.25
C ASP A 88 -1.31 6.01 2.23
N PRO A 89 -0.78 6.23 1.02
CA PRO A 89 -0.80 5.24 -0.05
C PRO A 89 0.25 4.15 0.18
N TYR A 90 -0.16 2.92 -0.04
CA TYR A 90 0.73 1.80 -0.32
C TYR A 90 0.83 1.63 -1.83
N PHE A 91 2.05 1.59 -2.37
CA PHE A 91 2.28 1.60 -3.81
C PHE A 91 3.42 0.69 -4.25
N LEU A 92 3.28 0.15 -5.47
CA LEU A 92 4.32 -0.62 -6.16
C LEU A 92 5.30 0.32 -6.84
N ASP A 93 6.60 0.02 -6.80
CA ASP A 93 7.57 0.67 -7.68
C ASP A 93 7.94 -0.23 -8.87
N ILE A 94 7.24 -0.05 -9.98
CA ILE A 94 7.38 -0.89 -11.18
C ILE A 94 8.68 -0.64 -11.95
N SER A 95 9.49 0.32 -11.52
CA SER A 95 10.86 0.48 -12.05
C SER A 95 11.82 -0.58 -11.49
N LYS A 96 11.39 -1.33 -10.46
CA LYS A 96 12.16 -2.34 -9.73
C LYS A 96 11.57 -3.75 -9.87
N LEU A 97 11.08 -4.08 -11.07
CA LEU A 97 10.55 -5.41 -11.34
C LEU A 97 11.65 -6.47 -11.23
N ASP A 98 11.33 -7.59 -10.61
CA ASP A 98 12.15 -8.79 -10.68
C ASP A 98 11.88 -9.59 -11.98
N ALA A 99 12.58 -10.72 -12.13
CA ALA A 99 12.46 -11.58 -13.30
C ALA A 99 11.06 -12.20 -13.48
N GLU A 100 10.26 -12.29 -12.41
CA GLU A 100 8.91 -12.84 -12.42
C GLU A 100 7.83 -11.74 -12.59
N GLY A 101 8.24 -10.48 -12.65
CA GLY A 101 7.35 -9.34 -12.76
C GLY A 101 6.65 -8.98 -11.45
N ASP A 102 7.21 -9.39 -10.30
CA ASP A 102 6.88 -8.84 -8.99
C ASP A 102 7.72 -7.58 -8.72
N CYS A 103 7.29 -6.74 -7.79
CA CYS A 103 8.01 -5.51 -7.44
C CYS A 103 7.74 -5.10 -5.99
N PRO A 104 8.68 -4.35 -5.37
CA PRO A 104 8.56 -3.92 -3.99
C PRO A 104 7.36 -2.99 -3.75
N VAL A 105 6.82 -3.11 -2.55
CA VAL A 105 5.75 -2.26 -2.02
C VAL A 105 6.36 -1.25 -1.05
N PHE A 106 5.99 0.00 -1.22
CA PHE A 106 6.37 1.12 -0.35
C PHE A 106 5.12 1.82 0.19
N THR A 107 5.31 2.61 1.24
CA THR A 107 4.37 3.63 1.69
C THR A 107 5.06 4.97 1.77
N ALA A 108 4.31 6.08 1.78
CA ALA A 108 4.87 7.40 2.02
C ALA A 108 3.81 8.32 2.65
N MET A 109 4.21 9.09 3.65
CA MET A 109 3.34 10.07 4.29
C MET A 109 2.86 11.13 3.30
N THR A 110 1.56 11.34 3.24
CA THR A 110 0.91 12.39 2.46
C THR A 110 0.89 13.72 3.22
N GLY A 111 0.56 14.82 2.53
CA GLY A 111 0.50 16.15 3.17
C GLY A 111 1.86 16.78 3.50
N THR A 112 2.96 16.23 2.96
CA THR A 112 4.32 16.78 3.11
C THR A 112 4.85 17.35 1.80
N ASP A 113 5.90 18.17 1.90
CA ASP A 113 6.57 18.76 0.74
C ASP A 113 7.24 17.72 -0.17
N SER A 114 7.54 16.52 0.35
CA SER A 114 8.21 15.45 -0.42
C SER A 114 7.81 14.06 0.04
N PHE A 115 7.54 13.17 -0.92
CA PHE A 115 7.35 11.76 -0.62
C PHE A 115 8.68 11.11 -0.28
N LYS A 116 8.77 10.56 0.94
CA LYS A 116 9.89 9.72 1.39
C LYS A 116 9.40 8.27 1.48
N PRO A 117 9.63 7.44 0.46
CA PRO A 117 9.16 6.05 0.47
C PRO A 117 9.83 5.25 1.58
N SER A 118 9.01 4.58 2.40
CA SER A 118 9.43 3.55 3.34
C SER A 118 9.11 2.17 2.76
N LEU A 119 10.07 1.25 2.78
CA LEU A 119 9.89 -0.09 2.24
C LEU A 119 8.96 -0.89 3.16
N CYS A 120 7.84 -1.35 2.61
CA CYS A 120 6.91 -2.23 3.31
C CYS A 120 7.21 -3.70 3.00
N ALA A 121 7.58 -4.01 1.75
CA ALA A 121 8.00 -5.35 1.36
C ALA A 121 8.84 -5.30 0.08
N SER A 122 9.77 -6.24 -0.06
CA SER A 122 10.62 -6.44 -1.24
C SER A 122 9.85 -6.90 -2.47
N SER A 123 8.63 -7.44 -2.30
CA SER A 123 7.74 -7.86 -3.39
C SER A 123 6.26 -7.76 -2.96
N LEU A 124 5.32 -7.74 -3.91
CA LEU A 124 3.88 -7.80 -3.62
C LEU A 124 3.51 -9.11 -2.93
N GLN A 125 4.11 -10.22 -3.37
CA GLN A 125 3.88 -11.51 -2.71
C GLN A 125 4.28 -11.47 -1.23
N GLN A 126 5.47 -10.93 -0.92
CA GLN A 126 5.91 -10.80 0.47
C GLN A 126 5.04 -9.84 1.26
N PHE A 127 4.58 -8.74 0.65
CA PHE A 127 3.63 -7.82 1.27
C PHE A 127 2.36 -8.54 1.72
N LEU A 128 1.73 -9.31 0.83
CA LEU A 128 0.51 -10.08 1.15
C LEU A 128 0.76 -11.10 2.27
N ARG A 129 1.92 -11.77 2.29
CA ARG A 129 2.29 -12.70 3.36
C ARG A 129 2.49 -11.99 4.70
N ILE A 130 3.17 -10.84 4.72
CA ILE A 130 3.34 -10.03 5.92
C ILE A 130 1.97 -9.63 6.48
N LEU A 131 1.06 -9.13 5.62
CA LEU A 131 -0.29 -8.73 6.04
C LEU A 131 -1.10 -9.91 6.60
N ALA A 132 -1.07 -11.07 5.94
CA ALA A 132 -1.74 -12.27 6.45
C ALA A 132 -1.18 -12.70 7.81
N THR A 133 0.15 -12.77 7.93
CA THR A 133 0.81 -13.09 9.20
C THR A 133 0.53 -12.05 10.29
N ALA A 134 0.43 -10.77 9.94
CA ALA A 134 0.07 -9.71 10.88
C ALA A 134 -1.34 -9.91 11.43
N MET A 135 -2.32 -10.27 10.59
CA MET A 135 -3.68 -10.61 11.04
C MET A 135 -3.71 -11.88 11.90
N GLU A 136 -2.90 -12.90 11.59
CA GLU A 136 -2.76 -14.08 12.45
C GLU A 136 -2.24 -13.72 13.84
N VAL A 137 -1.20 -12.87 13.92
CA VAL A 137 -0.69 -12.38 15.22
C VAL A 137 -1.77 -11.57 15.94
N ALA A 138 -2.49 -10.71 15.22
CA ALA A 138 -3.55 -9.87 15.78
C ALA A 138 -4.69 -10.68 16.39
N SER A 139 -4.99 -11.88 15.86
CA SER A 139 -6.02 -12.77 16.41
C SER A 139 -5.78 -13.16 17.88
N GLY A 140 -4.54 -13.06 18.37
CA GLY A 140 -4.19 -13.30 19.78
C GLY A 140 -4.55 -12.16 20.74
N PHE A 141 -4.91 -10.98 20.24
CA PHE A 141 -5.18 -9.77 21.05
C PHE A 141 -6.67 -9.52 21.30
N GLY A 142 -7.57 -10.24 20.62
CA GLY A 142 -9.02 -10.10 20.78
C GLY A 142 -9.61 -8.83 20.14
N GLU A 143 -10.88 -8.51 20.47
CA GLU A 143 -11.63 -7.36 19.93
C GLU A 143 -11.62 -6.13 20.87
N ALA A 144 -10.87 -6.18 21.97
CA ALA A 144 -10.80 -5.08 22.92
C ALA A 144 -10.09 -3.85 22.33
N VAL A 145 -10.33 -2.67 22.91
CA VAL A 145 -9.51 -1.48 22.63
C VAL A 145 -8.10 -1.79 23.11
N LEU A 146 -7.16 -1.83 22.17
CA LEU A 146 -5.76 -2.11 22.42
C LEU A 146 -5.06 -0.82 22.87
N ASP A 147 -4.19 -0.93 23.86
CA ASP A 147 -3.38 0.17 24.34
C ASP A 147 -1.96 0.16 23.72
N ASP A 148 -1.13 1.15 24.11
CA ASP A 148 0.24 1.27 23.62
C ASP A 148 1.12 0.06 23.98
N ASP A 149 0.80 -0.67 25.05
CA ASP A 149 1.53 -1.87 25.47
C ASP A 149 1.15 -3.07 24.59
N ASP A 150 -0.12 -3.20 24.22
CA ASP A 150 -0.59 -4.18 23.25
C ASP A 150 0.03 -3.94 21.86
N GLU A 151 0.07 -2.69 21.40
CA GLU A 151 0.71 -2.34 20.12
C GLU A 151 2.19 -2.72 20.08
N ARG A 152 2.92 -2.43 21.16
CA ARG A 152 4.33 -2.81 21.30
C ARG A 152 4.49 -4.33 21.29
N THR A 153 3.66 -5.04 22.07
CA THR A 153 3.68 -6.51 22.14
C THR A 153 3.37 -7.13 20.78
N PHE A 154 2.43 -6.56 20.02
CA PHE A 154 2.12 -6.97 18.66
C PHE A 154 3.34 -6.84 17.73
N ARG A 155 4.02 -5.69 17.74
CA ARG A 155 5.22 -5.46 16.94
C ARG A 155 6.35 -6.42 17.29
N GLU A 156 6.57 -6.68 18.58
CA GLU A 156 7.57 -7.63 19.07
C GLU A 156 7.29 -9.06 18.61
N GLN A 157 6.01 -9.49 18.60
CA GLN A 157 5.61 -10.82 18.11
C GLN A 157 5.67 -10.94 16.58
N LEU A 158 5.40 -9.85 15.86
CA LEU A 158 5.40 -9.82 14.40
C LEU A 158 6.82 -9.78 13.81
N ALA A 159 7.74 -9.03 14.42
CA ALA A 159 9.12 -8.83 13.97
C ALA A 159 9.87 -10.13 13.56
N PRO A 160 9.93 -11.20 14.39
CA PRO A 160 10.63 -12.43 14.03
C PRO A 160 9.99 -13.17 12.84
N ARG A 161 8.67 -13.02 12.65
CA ARG A 161 7.97 -13.61 11.51
C ARG A 161 8.30 -12.83 10.23
N ILE A 162 8.28 -11.49 10.28
CA ILE A 162 8.73 -10.65 9.16
C ILE A 162 10.17 -10.95 8.81
N LYS A 163 11.07 -11.16 9.77
CA LYS A 163 12.47 -11.55 9.47
C LYS A 163 12.57 -12.75 8.53
N THR A 164 11.70 -13.74 8.75
CA THR A 164 11.66 -15.00 7.98
C THR A 164 11.04 -14.79 6.60
N ILE A 165 10.04 -13.92 6.50
CA ILE A 165 9.32 -13.61 5.25
C ILE A 165 10.16 -12.67 4.38
N ASP A 166 10.63 -11.58 4.96
CA ASP A 166 11.33 -10.48 4.30
C ASP A 166 12.24 -9.70 5.29
N SER A 167 13.53 -10.06 5.31
CA SER A 167 14.53 -9.37 6.13
C SER A 167 14.80 -7.92 5.70
N ALA A 168 14.46 -7.50 4.47
CA ALA A 168 14.60 -6.12 4.03
C ALA A 168 13.47 -5.26 4.60
N ALA A 169 12.24 -5.78 4.60
CA ALA A 169 11.09 -5.13 5.23
C ALA A 169 11.30 -4.93 6.74
N LEU A 170 11.82 -5.95 7.44
CA LEU A 170 12.13 -5.82 8.86
C LEU A 170 13.14 -4.68 9.12
N ARG A 171 14.22 -4.64 8.34
CA ARG A 171 15.25 -3.58 8.48
C ARG A 171 14.74 -2.19 8.15
N ALA A 172 13.72 -2.09 7.31
CA ALA A 172 13.09 -0.82 6.97
C ALA A 172 12.23 -0.26 8.10
N GLY A 173 11.80 -1.09 9.06
CA GLY A 173 11.12 -0.65 10.28
C GLY A 173 9.68 -0.17 10.08
N HIS A 174 9.07 -0.38 8.92
CA HIS A 174 7.67 0.03 8.69
C HIS A 174 6.70 -0.69 9.64
N TRP A 175 6.94 -1.98 9.88
CA TRP A 175 6.04 -2.85 10.65
C TRP A 175 6.41 -3.00 12.13
N THR A 176 7.57 -2.51 12.56
CA THR A 176 8.19 -2.85 13.86
C THR A 176 8.72 -1.63 14.56
#